data_AF-A0A6A6PVQ3-F1
#
_entry.id   AF-A0A6A6PVQ3-F1
#
_cell.length_a   1.000
_cell.length_b   1.000
_cell.length_c   1.000
_cell.angle_alpha   90.00
_cell.angle_beta   90.00
_cell.angle_gamma   90.00
#
_symmetry.space_group_name_H-M   'P 1'
#
loop_
_entity.id
_entity.type
_entity.pdbx_description
1 polymer ?
#
loop_
_entity_poly.entity_id
_entity_poly.type
_entity_poly.pdbx_seq_one_letter_code
_entity_poly.pdbx_strand_id
1 'polypeptide(L)'
;MPPKDPQAPAAPKLTRSRNGCVECRRLHRRCDEEKPSCANCRDAGKVCSYQKPLSWGGRPFNRSTFRHALGGGVVEIPIADSEDDTTHRRSFVYGQAESSSSAARRASSIKIEPELRTMGPLPIIEPHESSRSSPAGDLSIPAAAWLPWLSQHHRALFQHFIDHTVTIFTGDAAVQQEIRAAIVPMAIDTNHGFSLVAAILSLASTHRMNLGAHRDATEVAYWRDMSVGHLRRPTVQEDESTQNVFAGTALMLAIRDVISDGEKRSTWRVHLQGALSVFATDIELQSMTDTSTRGILKRLARSLQIRSPLATPGTLPSPEDDKGKSAEMNVEVLGLPRQLSGVLKHIRALRLEKNALQNIESNSGSDNMQRLWSALRAQCLEVIVQLKNFSESVTAASTPPTSHRSPDRDRLYSYVALLQVYSGVMDLTIHDSGLRTTLETAVSTLRGYSFDEGSTRCDPDLVFVLFSIGCLVRSGEDRALVSSMLVRITKEHGKANANLARLFLEELWTRVDLQNQLVKQSDVDSLMTEKDWDLSLW
;
A
#
# COMPACT_ATOMS: atom_id res chain seq x y z
N MET A 1 -35.80 -13.63 -60.48
CA MET A 1 -34.38 -13.70 -60.05
C MET A 1 -33.75 -14.89 -60.74
N PRO A 2 -32.74 -14.70 -61.60
CA PRO A 2 -32.01 -15.83 -62.20
C PRO A 2 -30.99 -16.41 -61.20
N PRO A 3 -30.65 -17.71 -61.30
CA PRO A 3 -29.69 -18.37 -60.43
C PRO A 3 -28.25 -17.97 -60.77
N LYS A 4 -27.42 -17.81 -59.73
CA LYS A 4 -26.00 -17.42 -59.81
C LYS A 4 -25.13 -18.60 -60.29
N ASP A 5 -24.19 -18.28 -61.18
CA ASP A 5 -23.13 -19.17 -61.68
C ASP A 5 -22.22 -19.75 -60.58
N PRO A 6 -21.54 -20.89 -60.84
CA PRO A 6 -20.64 -21.55 -59.88
C PRO A 6 -19.29 -20.83 -59.75
N GLN A 7 -18.84 -20.64 -58.51
CA GLN A 7 -17.57 -19.99 -58.15
C GLN A 7 -16.33 -20.76 -58.59
N ALA A 8 -15.34 -20.04 -59.13
CA ALA A 8 -13.97 -20.50 -59.38
C ALA A 8 -13.22 -20.83 -58.06
N PRO A 9 -12.26 -21.78 -58.08
CA PRO A 9 -11.56 -22.22 -56.87
C PRO A 9 -10.59 -21.15 -56.32
N ALA A 10 -10.70 -20.91 -55.01
CA ALA A 10 -9.91 -19.92 -54.26
C ALA A 10 -8.44 -20.35 -54.11
N ALA A 11 -7.52 -19.39 -54.26
CA ALA A 11 -6.09 -19.58 -54.05
C ALA A 11 -5.74 -20.03 -52.60
N PRO A 12 -4.74 -20.91 -52.41
CA PRO A 12 -4.41 -21.44 -51.10
C PRO A 12 -3.84 -20.36 -50.16
N LYS A 13 -4.43 -20.24 -48.97
CA LYS A 13 -3.95 -19.36 -47.90
C LYS A 13 -2.59 -19.86 -47.40
N LEU A 14 -1.55 -19.06 -47.62
CA LEU A 14 -0.18 -19.31 -47.14
C LEU A 14 -0.14 -19.33 -45.61
N THR A 15 0.02 -20.52 -45.02
CA THR A 15 0.22 -20.72 -43.58
C THR A 15 1.65 -20.38 -43.18
N ARG A 16 1.81 -19.56 -42.13
CA ARG A 16 3.11 -19.16 -41.58
C ARG A 16 3.83 -20.38 -41.00
N SER A 17 5.14 -20.51 -41.26
CA SER A 17 5.95 -21.59 -40.67
C SER A 17 6.01 -21.39 -39.14
N ARG A 18 5.75 -22.46 -38.39
CA ARG A 18 5.73 -22.43 -36.92
C ARG A 18 7.13 -22.31 -36.31
N ASN A 19 8.17 -22.76 -37.02
CA ASN A 19 9.54 -22.84 -36.51
C ASN A 19 10.54 -21.94 -37.25
N GLY A 20 10.07 -20.90 -37.95
CA GLY A 20 10.94 -20.00 -38.71
C GLY A 20 12.01 -19.29 -37.87
N CYS A 21 13.10 -18.84 -38.49
CA CYS A 21 14.15 -18.08 -37.81
C CYS A 21 13.65 -16.72 -37.29
N VAL A 22 14.39 -16.11 -36.36
CA VAL A 22 14.03 -14.82 -35.74
C VAL A 22 13.81 -13.73 -36.79
N GLU A 23 14.68 -13.66 -37.79
CA GLU A 23 14.65 -12.60 -38.81
C GLU A 23 13.48 -12.75 -39.78
N CYS A 24 13.18 -13.97 -40.25
CA CYS A 24 12.00 -14.21 -41.09
C CYS A 24 10.69 -13.98 -40.34
N ARG A 25 10.65 -14.30 -39.03
CA ARG A 25 9.51 -13.95 -38.17
C ARG A 25 9.35 -12.45 -38.00
N ARG A 26 10.45 -11.72 -37.74
CA ARG A 26 10.47 -10.25 -37.64
C ARG A 26 9.97 -9.57 -38.91
N LEU A 27 10.33 -10.11 -40.07
CA LEU A 27 9.93 -9.60 -41.39
C LEU A 27 8.58 -10.16 -41.89
N HIS A 28 7.87 -10.94 -41.07
CA HIS A 28 6.58 -11.55 -41.40
C HIS A 28 6.55 -12.35 -42.73
N ARG A 29 7.67 -12.98 -43.10
CA ARG A 29 7.81 -13.80 -44.31
C ARG A 29 7.95 -15.29 -43.98
N ARG A 30 7.69 -16.17 -44.95
CA ARG A 30 7.88 -17.61 -44.78
C ARG A 30 9.36 -17.93 -44.60
N CYS A 31 9.66 -18.81 -43.65
CA CYS A 31 10.98 -19.39 -43.46
C CYS A 31 10.95 -20.82 -44.00
N ASP A 32 11.98 -21.18 -44.76
CA ASP A 32 12.27 -22.53 -45.26
C ASP A 32 12.91 -23.44 -44.20
N GLU A 33 13.30 -22.87 -43.05
CA GLU A 33 13.79 -23.58 -41.86
C GLU A 33 15.12 -24.34 -42.06
N GLU A 34 15.83 -24.10 -43.17
CA GLU A 34 17.19 -24.62 -43.39
C GLU A 34 18.17 -24.11 -42.31
N LYS A 35 19.05 -25.00 -41.86
CA LYS A 35 20.13 -24.71 -40.91
C LYS A 35 21.48 -24.88 -41.62
N PRO A 36 22.49 -24.05 -41.34
CA PRO A 36 22.57 -23.04 -40.27
C PRO A 36 21.87 -21.71 -40.60
N SER A 37 21.58 -21.42 -41.88
CA SER A 37 20.86 -20.23 -42.33
C SER A 37 19.79 -20.57 -43.36
N CYS A 38 18.58 -20.02 -43.17
CA CYS A 38 17.49 -20.15 -44.13
C CYS A 38 17.81 -19.40 -45.45
N ALA A 39 17.27 -19.85 -46.58
CA ALA A 39 17.49 -19.27 -47.91
C ALA A 39 17.22 -17.76 -47.94
N ASN A 40 16.10 -17.34 -47.33
CA ASN A 40 15.72 -15.92 -47.27
C ASN A 40 16.70 -15.04 -46.46
N CYS A 41 17.42 -15.60 -45.50
CA CYS A 41 18.45 -14.86 -44.76
C CYS A 41 19.80 -14.91 -45.46
N ARG A 42 20.11 -16.04 -46.12
CA ARG A 42 21.32 -16.24 -46.94
C ARG A 42 21.35 -15.25 -48.10
N ASP A 43 20.27 -15.17 -48.87
CA ASP A 43 20.16 -14.30 -50.05
C ASP A 43 20.13 -12.81 -49.65
N ALA A 44 19.58 -12.50 -48.47
CA ALA A 44 19.55 -11.15 -47.92
C ALA A 44 20.84 -10.74 -47.18
N GLY A 45 21.83 -11.64 -47.06
CA GLY A 45 23.05 -11.40 -46.28
C GLY A 45 22.79 -11.08 -44.80
N LYS A 46 21.70 -11.61 -44.22
CA LYS A 46 21.32 -11.37 -42.82
C LYS A 46 21.74 -12.54 -41.93
N VAL A 47 22.13 -12.23 -40.70
CA VAL A 47 22.46 -13.25 -39.69
C VAL A 47 21.20 -14.03 -39.32
N CYS A 48 21.16 -15.30 -39.73
CA CYS A 48 20.05 -16.19 -39.42
C CYS A 48 20.26 -16.81 -38.04
N SER A 49 19.38 -16.49 -37.10
CA SER A 49 19.37 -17.12 -35.78
C SER A 49 18.05 -17.83 -35.51
N TYR A 50 18.16 -19.05 -34.98
CA TYR A 50 17.05 -19.84 -34.45
C TYR A 50 17.00 -19.81 -32.91
N GLN A 51 17.96 -19.11 -32.27
CA GLN A 51 17.96 -18.94 -30.82
C GLN A 51 16.74 -18.10 -30.42
N LYS A 52 15.97 -18.60 -29.45
CA LYS A 52 14.88 -17.83 -28.86
C LYS A 52 15.52 -16.75 -27.97
N PRO A 53 15.33 -15.44 -28.24
CA PRO A 53 15.76 -14.43 -27.29
C PRO A 53 15.00 -14.66 -25.98
N LEU A 54 15.75 -14.87 -24.90
CA LEU A 54 15.18 -14.90 -23.56
C LEU A 54 14.76 -13.48 -23.21
N SER A 55 13.47 -13.17 -23.35
CA SER A 55 12.93 -11.89 -22.91
C SER A 55 12.60 -11.96 -21.43
N TRP A 56 13.46 -11.37 -20.60
CA TRP A 56 13.14 -11.09 -19.21
C TRP A 56 12.36 -9.77 -19.16
N GLY A 57 11.05 -9.88 -19.30
CA GLY A 57 10.13 -8.75 -19.35
C GLY A 57 8.76 -9.22 -19.80
N GLY A 58 7.75 -9.05 -18.95
CA GLY A 58 6.38 -9.52 -19.21
C GLY A 58 5.72 -8.90 -20.44
N ARG A 59 4.45 -9.27 -20.68
CA ARG A 59 3.63 -8.68 -21.77
C ARG A 59 3.42 -7.17 -21.51
N PRO A 60 3.24 -6.35 -22.58
CA PRO A 60 2.89 -4.94 -22.40
C PRO A 60 1.64 -4.77 -21.53
N PHE A 61 1.57 -3.70 -20.73
CA PHE A 61 0.49 -3.49 -19.74
C PHE A 61 -0.91 -3.62 -20.32
N ASN A 62 -1.11 -3.20 -21.58
CA ASN A 62 -2.40 -3.31 -22.29
C ASN A 62 -2.95 -4.74 -22.37
N ARG A 63 -2.09 -5.76 -22.19
CA ARG A 63 -2.41 -7.20 -22.24
C ARG A 63 -2.12 -7.91 -20.91
N SER A 64 -1.80 -7.17 -19.84
CA SER A 64 -1.57 -7.75 -18.52
C SER A 64 -2.92 -8.05 -17.83
N THR A 65 -3.01 -9.17 -17.13
CA THR A 65 -4.13 -9.50 -16.23
C THR A 65 -4.27 -8.47 -15.12
N PHE A 66 -3.16 -7.87 -14.67
CA PHE A 66 -3.13 -6.75 -13.72
C PHE A 66 -3.98 -5.56 -14.20
N ARG A 67 -3.96 -5.24 -15.50
CA ARG A 67 -4.84 -4.20 -16.08
C ARG A 67 -6.30 -4.62 -16.10
N HIS A 68 -6.57 -5.88 -16.42
CA HIS A 68 -7.93 -6.40 -16.48
C HIS A 68 -8.57 -6.43 -15.08
N ALA A 69 -7.79 -6.72 -14.04
CA ALA A 69 -8.23 -6.71 -12.64
C ALA A 69 -8.48 -5.30 -12.08
N LEU A 70 -7.72 -4.29 -12.51
CA LEU A 70 -7.81 -2.92 -11.98
C LEU A 70 -8.89 -2.05 -12.64
N GLY A 71 -9.56 -2.53 -13.70
CA GLY A 71 -10.46 -1.69 -14.51
C GLY A 71 -9.74 -0.54 -15.23
N GLY A 72 -10.47 0.21 -16.06
CA GLY A 72 -9.91 1.18 -17.03
C GLY A 72 -9.26 2.47 -16.50
N GLY A 73 -8.73 2.51 -15.27
CA GLY A 73 -8.23 3.73 -14.61
C GLY A 73 -6.72 3.84 -14.37
N VAL A 74 -5.94 2.80 -14.67
CA VAL A 74 -4.49 2.75 -14.39
C VAL A 74 -3.69 2.84 -15.69
N VAL A 75 -2.67 3.70 -15.71
CA VAL A 75 -1.79 3.98 -16.85
C VAL A 75 -0.34 3.65 -16.49
N GLU A 76 0.43 3.32 -17.52
CA GLU A 76 1.88 3.16 -17.45
C GLU A 76 2.54 4.55 -17.34
N ILE A 77 3.16 4.85 -16.19
CA ILE A 77 3.99 6.04 -15.99
C ILE A 77 5.45 5.63 -16.27
N PRO A 78 6.07 6.11 -17.36
CA PRO A 78 7.47 5.83 -17.63
C PRO A 78 8.36 6.46 -16.55
N ILE A 79 9.31 5.69 -16.02
CA ILE A 79 10.37 6.24 -15.18
C ILE A 79 11.35 6.93 -16.14
N ALA A 80 11.66 8.20 -15.88
CA ALA A 80 12.70 8.91 -16.61
C ALA A 80 14.07 8.38 -16.18
N ASP A 81 14.49 7.26 -16.75
CA ASP A 81 15.88 6.80 -16.68
C ASP A 81 16.69 7.51 -17.78
N SER A 82 17.97 7.78 -17.50
CA SER A 82 18.95 8.45 -18.38
C SER A 82 18.94 7.94 -19.82
N GLU A 83 19.15 8.85 -20.78
CA GLU A 83 18.93 8.66 -22.24
C GLU A 83 19.78 7.59 -22.96
N ASP A 84 20.50 6.71 -22.25
CA ASP A 84 21.46 5.79 -22.86
C ASP A 84 21.17 4.32 -22.52
N ASP A 85 20.03 3.80 -22.99
CA ASP A 85 19.85 2.36 -23.20
C ASP A 85 18.72 2.09 -24.20
N THR A 86 19.08 1.74 -25.45
CA THR A 86 18.11 1.38 -26.50
C THR A 86 17.75 -0.11 -26.51
N THR A 87 18.22 -0.87 -25.52
CA THR A 87 18.07 -2.34 -25.51
C THR A 87 17.38 -2.93 -24.28
N HIS A 88 17.27 -2.18 -23.17
CA HIS A 88 16.40 -2.57 -22.05
C HIS A 88 15.06 -1.80 -22.07
N ARG A 89 13.97 -2.55 -21.90
CA ARG A 89 12.61 -2.01 -21.88
C ARG A 89 12.47 -1.08 -20.66
N ARG A 90 12.14 0.19 -20.92
CA ARG A 90 11.95 1.27 -19.92
C ARG A 90 11.27 0.76 -18.65
N SER A 91 11.89 1.03 -17.51
CA SER A 91 11.29 0.87 -16.20
C SER A 91 10.02 1.74 -16.12
N PHE A 92 8.90 1.18 -15.68
CA PHE A 92 7.64 1.93 -15.56
C PHE A 92 6.93 1.60 -14.25
N VAL A 93 6.33 2.63 -13.65
CA VAL A 93 5.47 2.56 -12.47
C VAL A 93 4.02 2.66 -12.92
N TYR A 94 3.12 2.08 -12.15
CA TYR A 94 1.69 2.21 -12.37
C TYR A 94 1.17 3.46 -11.67
N GLY A 95 0.38 4.28 -12.36
CA GLY A 95 -0.34 5.38 -11.72
C GLY A 95 -1.75 5.54 -12.27
N GLN A 96 -2.57 6.34 -11.60
CA GLN A 96 -3.89 6.66 -12.12
C GLN A 96 -3.78 7.64 -13.29
N ALA A 97 -4.71 7.57 -14.23
CA ALA A 97 -4.88 8.63 -15.21
C ALA A 97 -5.28 9.91 -14.47
N GLU A 98 -4.38 10.91 -14.42
CA GLU A 98 -4.76 12.26 -13.98
C GLU A 98 -5.92 12.73 -14.87
N SER A 99 -7.00 13.20 -14.25
CA SER A 99 -8.01 13.97 -14.95
C SER A 99 -7.30 15.17 -15.57
N SER A 100 -7.28 15.20 -16.89
CA SER A 100 -6.60 16.18 -17.71
C SER A 100 -6.87 17.62 -17.24
N SER A 101 -5.87 18.25 -16.63
CA SER A 101 -5.72 19.71 -16.63
C SER A 101 -4.37 20.06 -17.27
N SER A 102 -4.41 21.03 -18.19
CA SER A 102 -3.55 21.17 -19.36
C SER A 102 -2.21 21.89 -19.12
N ALA A 103 -1.53 21.69 -18.00
CA ALA A 103 -0.39 22.55 -17.61
C ALA A 103 1.04 22.02 -17.89
N ALA A 104 1.27 20.72 -18.12
CA ALA A 104 2.63 20.16 -18.13
C ALA A 104 3.32 20.06 -19.51
N ARG A 105 3.26 21.12 -20.34
CA ARG A 105 4.10 21.24 -21.55
C ARG A 105 4.94 22.51 -21.50
N ARG A 106 6.03 22.50 -20.73
CA ARG A 106 7.21 23.37 -20.94
C ARG A 106 8.29 23.07 -19.90
N ALA A 107 9.18 22.15 -20.24
CA ALA A 107 10.57 22.17 -19.78
C ALA A 107 11.36 21.22 -20.68
N SER A 108 11.86 21.73 -21.80
CA SER A 108 12.88 21.06 -22.59
C SER A 108 14.13 21.94 -22.67
N SER A 109 15.27 21.26 -22.63
CA SER A 109 16.58 21.69 -23.18
C SER A 109 17.54 22.40 -22.24
N ILE A 110 18.39 21.61 -21.56
CA ILE A 110 19.79 21.99 -21.29
C ILE A 110 20.66 20.77 -21.62
N LYS A 111 21.56 20.91 -22.62
CA LYS A 111 22.54 19.89 -23.02
C LYS A 111 23.87 20.17 -22.32
N ILE A 112 24.45 19.15 -21.69
CA ILE A 112 25.83 19.14 -21.21
C ILE A 112 26.43 17.80 -21.65
N GLU A 113 27.46 17.83 -22.50
CA GLU A 113 28.24 16.65 -22.92
C GLU A 113 29.28 16.27 -21.86
N PRO A 114 29.53 14.96 -21.62
CA PRO A 114 30.76 14.52 -20.97
C PRO A 114 31.62 13.62 -21.86
N GLU A 115 32.93 13.86 -21.81
CA GLU A 115 33.99 13.08 -22.46
C GLU A 115 34.10 11.65 -21.88
N LEU A 116 34.29 10.69 -22.79
CA LEU A 116 34.40 9.25 -22.51
C LEU A 116 35.81 8.90 -22.00
N ARG A 117 35.93 8.38 -20.77
CA ARG A 117 37.08 7.57 -20.35
C ARG A 117 36.64 6.14 -20.08
N THR A 118 37.07 5.25 -20.97
CA THR A 118 36.86 3.81 -20.91
C THR A 118 37.76 3.20 -19.82
N MET A 119 37.19 2.46 -18.88
CA MET A 119 37.94 1.53 -18.01
C MET A 119 37.25 0.17 -18.04
N GLY A 120 38.04 -0.86 -18.35
CA GLY A 120 37.60 -2.25 -18.50
C GLY A 120 37.19 -2.94 -17.19
N PRO A 121 36.79 -4.22 -17.27
CA PRO A 121 36.22 -4.95 -16.14
C PRO A 121 37.24 -5.18 -15.01
N LEU A 122 36.84 -4.89 -13.77
CA LEU A 122 37.63 -5.13 -12.56
C LEU A 122 37.47 -6.57 -12.03
N PRO A 123 38.49 -7.09 -11.33
CA PRO A 123 38.64 -8.52 -11.02
C PRO A 123 37.87 -8.98 -9.77
N ILE A 124 37.59 -10.28 -9.75
CA ILE A 124 37.03 -11.03 -8.62
C ILE A 124 38.05 -11.04 -7.47
N ILE A 125 37.65 -10.56 -6.29
CA ILE A 125 38.47 -10.61 -5.06
C ILE A 125 37.81 -11.61 -4.09
N GLU A 126 38.53 -12.68 -3.75
CA GLU A 126 38.18 -13.60 -2.67
C GLU A 126 38.42 -12.94 -1.29
N PRO A 127 37.62 -13.25 -0.25
CA PRO A 127 37.73 -12.56 1.03
C PRO A 127 38.91 -13.12 1.84
N HIS A 128 39.83 -12.23 2.22
CA HIS A 128 40.90 -12.51 3.18
C HIS A 128 40.33 -12.42 4.61
N GLU A 129 40.52 -13.48 5.40
CA GLU A 129 40.21 -13.52 6.83
C GLU A 129 41.04 -12.50 7.61
N SER A 130 40.40 -11.80 8.55
CA SER A 130 41.07 -11.02 9.59
C SER A 130 40.31 -11.20 10.90
N SER A 131 40.90 -12.02 11.75
CA SER A 131 40.50 -12.39 13.10
C SER A 131 40.42 -11.19 14.06
N ARG A 132 39.29 -11.03 14.76
CA ARG A 132 39.24 -10.53 16.14
C ARG A 132 38.24 -11.34 16.95
N SER A 133 38.75 -11.90 18.05
CA SER A 133 38.12 -12.80 19.00
C SER A 133 37.30 -12.08 20.07
N SER A 134 36.11 -12.61 20.38
CA SER A 134 35.50 -12.67 21.72
C SER A 134 34.28 -13.62 21.73
N PRO A 135 33.88 -14.15 22.90
CA PRO A 135 33.77 -15.59 23.11
C PRO A 135 32.40 -16.20 22.83
N ALA A 136 32.45 -17.49 22.50
CA ALA A 136 31.33 -18.35 22.20
C ALA A 136 30.39 -18.54 23.41
N GLY A 137 29.10 -18.52 23.11
CA GLY A 137 28.04 -18.91 24.02
C GLY A 137 26.67 -18.62 23.43
N ASP A 138 26.34 -19.19 22.28
CA ASP A 138 24.95 -19.55 21.96
C ASP A 138 24.91 -20.51 20.77
N LEU A 139 24.37 -21.70 21.00
CA LEU A 139 23.96 -22.65 19.96
C LEU A 139 22.80 -22.00 19.17
N SER A 140 23.14 -21.15 18.22
CA SER A 140 22.18 -20.52 17.31
C SER A 140 21.60 -21.58 16.39
N ILE A 141 20.38 -22.03 16.65
CA ILE A 141 19.54 -22.64 15.62
C ILE A 141 19.53 -21.66 14.44
N PRO A 142 19.85 -22.07 13.19
CA PRO A 142 19.86 -21.12 12.09
C PRO A 142 18.44 -20.55 11.91
N ALA A 143 18.33 -19.22 11.99
CA ALA A 143 17.09 -18.49 11.71
C ALA A 143 16.45 -19.03 10.42
N ALA A 144 15.19 -19.46 10.50
CA ALA A 144 14.46 -20.09 9.40
C ALA A 144 15.23 -21.17 8.60
N ALA A 145 16.00 -22.05 9.26
CA ALA A 145 16.75 -23.14 8.63
C ALA A 145 15.91 -24.03 7.68
N TRP A 146 14.60 -24.05 7.90
CA TRP A 146 13.60 -24.78 7.13
C TRP A 146 13.33 -24.19 5.72
N LEU A 147 13.99 -23.08 5.34
CA LEU A 147 13.99 -22.48 3.99
C LEU A 147 15.34 -22.69 3.28
N PRO A 148 15.69 -23.91 2.82
CA PRO A 148 17.03 -24.21 2.29
C PRO A 148 17.36 -23.47 0.99
N TRP A 149 16.34 -23.12 0.18
CA TRP A 149 16.51 -22.41 -1.10
C TRP A 149 16.83 -20.92 -0.98
N LEU A 150 16.73 -20.36 0.22
CA LEU A 150 17.15 -18.98 0.51
C LEU A 150 18.61 -18.95 0.96
N SER A 151 19.31 -17.84 0.75
CA SER A 151 20.63 -17.62 1.36
C SER A 151 20.49 -17.47 2.88
N GLN A 152 21.60 -17.59 3.62
CA GLN A 152 21.59 -17.33 5.08
C GLN A 152 21.08 -15.92 5.41
N HIS A 153 21.47 -14.93 4.61
CA HIS A 153 21.00 -13.54 4.74
C HIS A 153 19.49 -13.43 4.54
N HIS A 154 18.94 -14.00 3.46
CA HIS A 154 17.50 -13.94 3.20
C HIS A 154 16.69 -14.75 4.22
N ARG A 155 17.23 -15.85 4.76
CA ARG A 155 16.62 -16.58 5.89
C ARG A 155 16.52 -15.71 7.14
N ALA A 156 17.58 -14.95 7.46
CA ALA A 156 17.56 -14.02 8.58
C ALA A 156 16.53 -12.88 8.36
N LEU A 157 16.38 -12.37 7.12
CA LEU A 157 15.35 -11.39 6.79
C LEU A 157 13.93 -11.95 6.91
N PHE A 158 13.70 -13.19 6.46
CA PHE A 158 12.41 -13.85 6.61
C PHE A 158 12.07 -14.11 8.08
N GLN A 159 13.06 -14.50 8.89
CA GLN A 159 12.89 -14.64 10.33
C GLN A 159 12.61 -13.27 10.99
N HIS A 160 13.32 -12.22 10.59
CA HIS A 160 13.04 -10.84 11.01
C HIS A 160 11.61 -10.40 10.64
N PHE A 161 11.05 -10.91 9.54
CA PHE A 161 9.64 -10.69 9.24
C PHE A 161 8.74 -11.25 10.34
N ILE A 162 8.91 -12.54 10.65
CA ILE A 162 8.11 -13.28 11.63
C ILE A 162 8.23 -12.63 13.03
N ASP A 163 9.44 -12.32 13.46
CA ASP A 163 9.71 -11.93 14.85
C ASP A 163 9.50 -10.43 15.10
N HIS A 164 9.78 -9.59 14.10
CA HIS A 164 9.86 -8.14 14.29
C HIS A 164 9.02 -7.34 13.32
N THR A 165 8.86 -7.77 12.07
CA THR A 165 8.13 -6.95 11.09
C THR A 165 6.62 -7.09 11.23
N VAL A 166 6.11 -8.25 11.66
CA VAL A 166 4.68 -8.42 11.94
C VAL A 166 4.19 -7.48 13.05
N THR A 167 5.06 -6.98 13.94
CA THR A 167 4.64 -6.07 15.01
C THR A 167 4.23 -4.70 14.48
N ILE A 168 4.70 -4.26 13.30
CA ILE A 168 4.34 -2.96 12.73
C ILE A 168 2.86 -2.87 12.34
N PHE A 169 2.22 -4.04 12.18
CA PHE A 169 0.82 -4.17 11.84
C PHE A 169 -0.03 -3.80 13.05
N THR A 170 0.21 -4.41 14.20
CA THR A 170 -0.60 -4.22 15.42
C THR A 170 0.20 -4.55 16.67
N GLY A 171 -0.10 -3.85 17.77
CA GLY A 171 0.40 -4.18 19.11
C GLY A 171 -0.20 -5.46 19.71
N ASP A 172 -1.30 -5.98 19.12
CA ASP A 172 -2.01 -7.15 19.65
C ASP A 172 -1.34 -8.48 19.26
N ALA A 173 -0.80 -9.20 20.24
CA ALA A 173 -0.07 -10.46 20.02
C ALA A 173 -0.92 -11.56 19.38
N ALA A 174 -2.23 -11.62 19.68
CA ALA A 174 -3.11 -12.64 19.12
C ALA A 174 -3.37 -12.36 17.63
N VAL A 175 -3.60 -11.09 17.27
CA VAL A 175 -3.71 -10.67 15.86
C VAL A 175 -2.39 -10.84 15.12
N GLN A 176 -1.24 -10.57 15.75
CA GLN A 176 0.07 -10.86 15.15
C GLN A 176 0.21 -12.37 14.83
N GLN A 177 -0.28 -13.25 15.70
CA GLN A 177 -0.25 -14.69 15.46
C GLN A 177 -1.16 -15.10 14.28
N GLU A 178 -2.33 -14.49 14.15
CA GLU A 178 -3.21 -14.70 12.99
C GLU A 178 -2.55 -14.26 11.68
N ILE A 179 -1.85 -13.13 11.67
CA ILE A 179 -1.09 -12.64 10.50
C ILE A 179 -0.01 -13.66 10.12
N ARG A 180 0.75 -14.18 11.09
CA ARG A 180 1.77 -15.22 10.84
C ARG A 180 1.15 -16.48 10.26
N ALA A 181 0.04 -16.94 10.86
CA ALA A 181 -0.66 -18.15 10.43
C ALA A 181 -1.28 -18.01 9.02
N ALA A 182 -1.67 -16.79 8.61
CA ALA A 182 -2.17 -16.53 7.26
C ALA A 182 -1.03 -16.38 6.23
N ILE A 183 0.01 -15.61 6.54
CA ILE A 183 1.03 -15.19 5.55
C ILE A 183 2.12 -16.24 5.35
N VAL A 184 2.64 -16.84 6.44
CA VAL A 184 3.81 -17.72 6.35
C VAL A 184 3.51 -18.97 5.50
N PRO A 185 2.40 -19.71 5.70
CA PRO A 185 2.08 -20.87 4.86
C PRO A 185 1.96 -20.54 3.37
N MET A 186 1.39 -19.38 3.03
CA MET A 186 1.29 -18.93 1.64
C MET A 186 2.65 -18.61 1.02
N ALA A 187 3.57 -18.04 1.80
CA ALA A 187 4.89 -17.67 1.30
C ALA A 187 5.76 -18.90 1.03
N ILE A 188 5.60 -19.95 1.82
CA ILE A 188 6.44 -21.15 1.77
C ILE A 188 5.94 -22.18 0.74
N ASP A 189 4.75 -21.94 0.16
CA ASP A 189 4.24 -22.72 -0.96
C ASP A 189 5.20 -22.61 -2.16
N THR A 190 5.76 -23.76 -2.54
CA THR A 190 6.76 -23.87 -3.62
C THR A 190 6.20 -23.57 -5.00
N ASN A 191 4.88 -23.63 -5.19
CA ASN A 191 4.26 -23.44 -6.51
C ASN A 191 4.03 -21.96 -6.84
N HIS A 192 3.55 -21.19 -5.85
CA HIS A 192 3.05 -19.83 -6.08
C HIS A 192 3.59 -18.79 -5.08
N GLY A 193 4.12 -19.22 -3.94
CA GLY A 193 4.50 -18.37 -2.81
C GLY A 193 5.69 -17.44 -3.03
N PHE A 194 6.50 -17.65 -4.08
CA PHE A 194 7.71 -16.86 -4.32
C PHE A 194 7.45 -15.35 -4.45
N SER A 195 6.33 -14.96 -5.07
CA SER A 195 5.94 -13.54 -5.20
C SER A 195 5.76 -12.87 -3.83
N LEU A 196 5.19 -13.61 -2.88
CA LEU A 196 4.98 -13.19 -1.50
C LEU A 196 6.29 -13.23 -0.71
N VAL A 197 7.16 -14.22 -0.91
CA VAL A 197 8.51 -14.23 -0.32
C VAL A 197 9.27 -12.98 -0.70
N ALA A 198 9.29 -12.61 -1.99
CA ALA A 198 9.95 -11.40 -2.46
C ALA A 198 9.37 -10.13 -1.80
N ALA A 199 8.04 -10.05 -1.64
CA ALA A 199 7.41 -8.93 -0.93
C ALA A 199 7.77 -8.89 0.56
N ILE A 200 7.81 -10.06 1.23
CA ILE A 200 8.21 -10.19 2.64
C ILE A 200 9.66 -9.74 2.82
N LEU A 201 10.58 -10.17 1.95
CA LEU A 201 11.99 -9.78 2.02
C LEU A 201 12.16 -8.27 1.78
N SER A 202 11.43 -7.69 0.82
CA SER A 202 11.44 -6.24 0.58
C SER A 202 10.93 -5.47 1.81
N LEU A 203 9.80 -5.89 2.39
CA LEU A 203 9.21 -5.28 3.58
C LEU A 203 10.12 -5.39 4.81
N ALA A 204 10.67 -6.58 5.07
CA ALA A 204 11.58 -6.82 6.19
C ALA A 204 12.88 -6.03 6.06
N SER A 205 13.42 -5.91 4.84
CA SER A 205 14.61 -5.10 4.56
C SER A 205 14.34 -3.62 4.79
N THR A 206 13.22 -3.09 4.27
CA THR A 206 12.75 -1.71 4.56
C THR A 206 12.62 -1.48 6.07
N HIS A 207 11.99 -2.41 6.79
CA HIS A 207 11.83 -2.30 8.24
C HIS A 207 13.19 -2.27 8.98
N ARG A 208 14.16 -3.12 8.61
CA ARG A 208 15.52 -3.08 9.17
C ARG A 208 16.24 -1.76 8.87
N MET A 209 16.11 -1.25 7.64
CA MET A 209 16.69 0.04 7.26
C MET A 209 16.13 1.18 8.11
N ASN A 210 14.82 1.19 8.35
CA ASN A 210 14.16 2.20 9.19
C ASN A 210 14.58 2.12 10.65
N LEU A 211 14.93 0.93 11.15
CA LEU A 211 15.52 0.72 12.48
C LEU A 211 17.01 1.13 12.55
N GLY A 212 17.60 1.58 11.44
CA GLY A 212 19.00 2.02 11.38
C GLY A 212 20.01 0.89 11.15
N ALA A 213 19.58 -0.31 10.77
CA ALA A 213 20.48 -1.38 10.35
C ALA A 213 21.08 -1.10 8.95
N HIS A 214 22.10 -1.88 8.55
CA HIS A 214 22.84 -1.71 7.28
C HIS A 214 21.93 -1.41 6.08
N ARG A 215 22.23 -0.32 5.36
CA ARG A 215 21.38 0.27 4.32
C ARG A 215 21.73 -0.28 2.94
N ASP A 216 21.19 -1.44 2.58
CA ASP A 216 21.22 -1.88 1.19
C ASP A 216 19.90 -1.54 0.47
N ALA A 217 19.82 -0.31 -0.04
CA ALA A 217 18.67 0.14 -0.83
C ALA A 217 18.51 -0.66 -2.14
N THR A 218 19.60 -1.23 -2.66
CA THR A 218 19.57 -2.01 -3.90
C THR A 218 18.89 -3.37 -3.69
N GLU A 219 19.10 -4.00 -2.53
CA GLU A 219 18.40 -5.23 -2.15
C GLU A 219 16.89 -5.01 -2.02
N VAL A 220 16.47 -3.90 -1.38
CA VAL A 220 15.05 -3.55 -1.24
C VAL A 220 14.39 -3.39 -2.61
N ALA A 221 15.04 -2.65 -3.51
CA ALA A 221 14.56 -2.42 -4.87
C ALA A 221 14.48 -3.71 -5.67
N TYR A 222 15.52 -4.55 -5.59
CA TYR A 222 15.57 -5.86 -6.26
C TYR A 222 14.39 -6.75 -5.86
N TRP A 223 14.15 -6.92 -4.55
CA TRP A 223 13.05 -7.77 -4.09
C TRP A 223 11.67 -7.22 -4.43
N ARG A 224 11.52 -5.89 -4.36
CA ARG A 224 10.30 -5.21 -4.80
C ARG A 224 10.02 -5.47 -6.28
N ASP A 225 11.02 -5.29 -7.13
CA ASP A 225 10.88 -5.47 -8.57
C ASP A 225 10.62 -6.93 -8.95
N MET A 226 11.25 -7.87 -8.24
CA MET A 226 10.95 -9.30 -8.38
C MET A 226 9.50 -9.61 -8.01
N SER A 227 9.01 -9.11 -6.88
CA SER A 227 7.62 -9.33 -6.46
C SER A 227 6.62 -8.76 -7.47
N VAL A 228 6.81 -7.49 -7.87
CA VAL A 228 5.98 -6.84 -8.90
C VAL A 228 6.06 -7.56 -10.23
N GLY A 229 7.26 -8.01 -10.63
CA GLY A 229 7.49 -8.78 -11.84
C GLY A 229 6.73 -10.10 -11.86
N HIS A 230 6.59 -10.77 -10.70
CA HIS A 230 5.78 -11.98 -10.56
C HIS A 230 4.27 -11.68 -10.60
N LEU A 231 3.79 -10.61 -9.96
CA LEU A 231 2.39 -10.17 -10.05
C LEU A 231 1.97 -9.81 -11.47
N ARG A 232 2.91 -9.36 -12.31
CA ARG A 232 2.70 -9.02 -13.73
C ARG A 232 2.52 -10.24 -14.64
N ARG A 233 2.91 -11.44 -14.19
CA ARG A 233 2.78 -12.66 -15.00
C ARG A 233 1.30 -13.02 -15.15
N PRO A 234 0.87 -13.56 -16.30
CA PRO A 234 -0.46 -14.12 -16.44
C PRO A 234 -0.51 -15.43 -15.67
N THR A 235 -0.64 -15.33 -14.35
CA THR A 235 -1.06 -16.44 -13.50
C THR A 235 -2.58 -16.46 -13.59
N VAL A 236 -3.17 -17.58 -13.99
CA VAL A 236 -4.63 -17.68 -13.95
C VAL A 236 -5.00 -17.77 -12.47
N GLN A 237 -5.71 -16.77 -11.97
CA GLN A 237 -6.25 -16.74 -10.60
C GLN A 237 -7.48 -17.66 -10.52
N GLU A 238 -7.29 -18.95 -10.83
CA GLU A 238 -8.38 -19.93 -10.97
C GLU A 238 -8.93 -20.34 -9.61
N ASP A 239 -8.09 -20.34 -8.57
CA ASP A 239 -8.40 -20.87 -7.25
C ASP A 239 -8.12 -19.85 -6.14
N GLU A 240 -8.75 -20.07 -4.98
CA GLU A 240 -8.64 -19.18 -3.83
C GLU A 240 -7.21 -19.06 -3.30
N SER A 241 -6.39 -20.12 -3.39
CA SER A 241 -5.01 -20.12 -2.88
C SER A 241 -4.13 -19.17 -3.68
N THR A 242 -4.15 -19.26 -5.01
CA THR A 242 -3.39 -18.33 -5.87
C THR A 242 -3.87 -16.90 -5.75
N GLN A 243 -5.18 -16.69 -5.55
CA GLN A 243 -5.77 -15.39 -5.25
C GLN A 243 -5.30 -14.84 -3.90
N ASN A 244 -5.25 -15.67 -2.85
CA ASN A 244 -4.77 -15.30 -1.52
C ASN A 244 -3.29 -14.93 -1.55
N VAL A 245 -2.46 -15.68 -2.29
CA VAL A 245 -1.04 -15.36 -2.50
C VAL A 245 -0.89 -14.01 -3.21
N PHE A 246 -1.68 -13.76 -4.26
CA PHE A 246 -1.67 -12.48 -4.97
C PHE A 246 -2.06 -11.31 -4.04
N ALA A 247 -3.17 -11.44 -3.33
CA ALA A 247 -3.66 -10.41 -2.43
C ALA A 247 -2.71 -10.17 -1.26
N GLY A 248 -2.16 -11.22 -0.66
CA GLY A 248 -1.13 -11.14 0.38
C GLY A 248 0.12 -10.43 -0.13
N THR A 249 0.59 -10.77 -1.34
CA THR A 249 1.76 -10.11 -1.95
C THR A 249 1.51 -8.62 -2.16
N ALA A 250 0.35 -8.27 -2.71
CA ALA A 250 -0.03 -6.88 -2.94
C ALA A 250 -0.16 -6.11 -1.61
N LEU A 251 -0.75 -6.70 -0.56
CA LEU A 251 -0.85 -6.05 0.75
C LEU A 251 0.52 -5.86 1.43
N MET A 252 1.46 -6.81 1.30
CA MET A 252 2.81 -6.65 1.81
C MET A 252 3.55 -5.49 1.11
N LEU A 253 3.41 -5.37 -0.21
CA LEU A 253 3.97 -4.25 -0.97
C LEU A 253 3.31 -2.91 -0.57
N ALA A 254 2.00 -2.90 -0.36
CA ALA A 254 1.29 -1.71 0.11
C ALA A 254 1.83 -1.25 1.47
N ILE A 255 2.03 -2.17 2.42
CA ILE A 255 2.55 -1.85 3.75
C ILE A 255 4.01 -1.43 3.68
N ARG A 256 4.83 -2.07 2.83
CA ARG A 256 6.22 -1.66 2.59
C ARG A 256 6.26 -0.21 2.15
N ASP A 257 5.44 0.15 1.18
CA ASP A 257 5.39 1.52 0.67
C ASP A 257 4.85 2.50 1.73
N VAL A 258 3.91 2.06 2.58
CA VAL A 258 3.41 2.87 3.71
C VAL A 258 4.52 3.18 4.71
N ILE A 259 5.32 2.20 5.11
CA ILE A 259 6.38 2.41 6.12
C ILE A 259 7.68 2.96 5.53
N SER A 260 7.80 3.12 4.22
CA SER A 260 8.98 3.66 3.56
C SER A 260 9.08 5.19 3.69
N ASP A 261 10.27 5.74 3.51
CA ASP A 261 10.60 7.17 3.64
C ASP A 261 10.13 8.06 2.46
N GLY A 262 9.07 7.65 1.74
CA GLY A 262 8.42 8.48 0.72
C GLY A 262 8.96 8.33 -0.70
N GLU A 263 9.67 7.24 -0.99
CA GLU A 263 10.31 6.98 -2.29
C GLU A 263 9.31 7.00 -3.48
N LYS A 264 8.02 6.64 -3.27
CA LYS A 264 6.89 6.83 -4.22
C LYS A 264 5.54 6.88 -3.48
N ARG A 265 5.02 8.08 -3.19
CA ARG A 265 3.94 8.33 -2.19
C ARG A 265 2.56 7.75 -2.53
N SER A 266 2.32 7.35 -3.77
CA SER A 266 1.02 6.83 -4.24
C SER A 266 1.00 5.36 -4.66
N THR A 267 2.16 4.67 -4.69
CA THR A 267 2.23 3.28 -5.20
C THR A 267 1.54 2.27 -4.30
N TRP A 268 1.50 2.54 -3.00
CA TRP A 268 0.80 1.70 -2.02
C TRP A 268 -0.70 1.53 -2.36
N ARG A 269 -1.36 2.57 -2.93
CA ARG A 269 -2.77 2.53 -3.36
C ARG A 269 -3.00 1.54 -4.47
N VAL A 270 -2.08 1.50 -5.43
CA VAL A 270 -2.16 0.58 -6.57
C VAL A 270 -2.07 -0.86 -6.07
N HIS A 271 -1.17 -1.10 -5.11
CA HIS A 271 -1.05 -2.39 -4.47
C HIS A 271 -2.31 -2.77 -3.67
N LEU A 272 -2.86 -1.83 -2.89
CA LEU A 272 -4.13 -2.04 -2.19
C LEU A 272 -5.26 -2.35 -3.19
N GLN A 273 -5.43 -1.56 -4.25
CA GLN A 273 -6.46 -1.76 -5.26
C GLN A 273 -6.33 -3.12 -5.95
N GLY A 274 -5.09 -3.57 -6.20
CA GLY A 274 -4.81 -4.92 -6.67
C GLY A 274 -5.39 -5.98 -5.73
N ALA A 275 -5.15 -5.87 -4.43
CA ALA A 275 -5.73 -6.78 -3.44
C ALA A 275 -7.27 -6.68 -3.38
N LEU A 276 -7.82 -5.47 -3.36
CA LEU A 276 -9.27 -5.23 -3.32
C LEU A 276 -10.00 -5.85 -4.53
N SER A 277 -9.39 -5.79 -5.72
CA SER A 277 -9.96 -6.39 -6.93
C SER A 277 -10.16 -7.89 -6.84
N VAL A 278 -9.28 -8.59 -6.12
CA VAL A 278 -9.40 -10.05 -5.85
C VAL A 278 -10.57 -10.34 -4.91
N PHE A 279 -10.89 -9.43 -3.99
CA PHE A 279 -11.99 -9.61 -3.06
C PHE A 279 -13.33 -9.18 -3.64
N ALA A 280 -13.33 -8.29 -4.64
CA ALA A 280 -14.54 -7.85 -5.32
C ALA A 280 -15.25 -9.01 -6.04
N THR A 281 -14.48 -9.94 -6.62
CA THR A 281 -15.03 -11.14 -7.27
C THR A 281 -15.75 -12.08 -6.30
N ASP A 282 -15.38 -12.08 -5.01
CA ASP A 282 -16.06 -12.90 -4.00
C ASP A 282 -17.49 -12.41 -3.73
N ILE A 283 -17.72 -11.10 -3.83
CA ILE A 283 -19.02 -10.45 -3.61
C ILE A 283 -19.98 -10.82 -4.74
N GLU A 284 -19.48 -10.83 -5.98
CA GLU A 284 -20.26 -11.24 -7.16
C GLU A 284 -20.64 -12.73 -7.12
N LEU A 285 -19.80 -13.57 -6.53
CA LEU A 285 -19.97 -15.02 -6.47
C LEU A 285 -20.70 -15.54 -5.21
N GLN A 286 -21.10 -14.66 -4.28
CA GLN A 286 -21.79 -15.02 -3.02
C GLN A 286 -21.10 -16.17 -2.26
N SER A 287 -19.76 -16.14 -2.15
CA SER A 287 -19.02 -17.16 -1.38
C SER A 287 -19.42 -17.08 0.10
N MET A 288 -20.06 -18.13 0.61
CA MET A 288 -20.63 -18.17 1.96
C MET A 288 -19.65 -18.58 3.06
N THR A 289 -18.39 -18.93 2.73
CA THR A 289 -17.38 -19.32 3.73
C THR A 289 -15.98 -18.89 3.29
N ASP A 290 -15.54 -17.70 3.71
CA ASP A 290 -14.14 -17.30 3.59
C ASP A 290 -13.24 -18.22 4.43
N THR A 291 -12.09 -18.63 3.88
CA THR A 291 -11.04 -19.26 4.68
C THR A 291 -10.53 -18.28 5.75
N SER A 292 -9.94 -18.79 6.84
CA SER A 292 -9.32 -17.94 7.88
C SER A 292 -8.30 -16.98 7.26
N THR A 293 -7.48 -17.46 6.32
CA THR A 293 -6.52 -16.67 5.54
C THR A 293 -7.19 -15.54 4.77
N ARG A 294 -8.24 -15.84 3.98
CA ARG A 294 -9.01 -14.84 3.22
C ARG A 294 -9.58 -13.77 4.14
N GLY A 295 -10.10 -14.16 5.31
CA GLY A 295 -10.58 -13.24 6.34
C GLY A 295 -9.50 -12.28 6.87
N ILE A 296 -8.29 -12.77 7.17
CA ILE A 296 -7.16 -11.91 7.60
C ILE A 296 -6.81 -10.89 6.51
N LEU A 297 -6.70 -11.35 5.26
CA LEU A 297 -6.32 -10.47 4.14
C LEU A 297 -7.39 -9.40 3.87
N LYS A 298 -8.68 -9.76 3.95
CA LYS A 298 -9.80 -8.81 3.84
C LYS A 298 -9.78 -7.79 4.98
N ARG A 299 -9.53 -8.20 6.24
CA ARG A 299 -9.37 -7.29 7.39
C ARG A 299 -8.20 -6.33 7.21
N LEU A 300 -7.06 -6.83 6.73
CA LEU A 300 -5.90 -5.98 6.45
C LEU A 300 -6.17 -4.97 5.34
N ALA A 301 -6.78 -5.40 4.23
CA ALA A 301 -7.17 -4.52 3.13
C ALA A 301 -8.19 -3.45 3.58
N ARG A 302 -9.20 -3.85 4.37
CA ARG A 302 -10.17 -2.92 4.98
C ARG A 302 -9.48 -1.88 5.85
N SER A 303 -8.55 -2.31 6.70
CA SER A 303 -7.80 -1.41 7.59
C SER A 303 -7.04 -0.34 6.80
N LEU A 304 -6.37 -0.72 5.71
CA LEU A 304 -5.67 0.22 4.82
C LEU A 304 -6.68 1.12 4.07
N GLN A 305 -7.79 0.56 3.59
CA GLN A 305 -8.83 1.31 2.89
C GLN A 305 -9.44 2.40 3.79
N ILE A 306 -9.80 2.05 5.04
CA ILE A 306 -10.39 2.95 6.07
C ILE A 306 -9.42 4.03 6.55
N ARG A 307 -8.14 3.99 6.16
CA ARG A 307 -7.19 5.08 6.43
C ARG A 307 -6.92 5.97 5.24
N SER A 308 -7.34 5.59 4.03
CA SER A 308 -7.20 6.42 2.82
C SER A 308 -8.39 7.36 2.53
N PRO A 309 -8.19 8.70 2.51
CA PRO A 309 -9.22 9.67 2.11
C PRO A 309 -9.53 9.65 0.61
N LEU A 310 -8.57 9.24 -0.21
CA LEU A 310 -8.64 9.23 -1.67
C LEU A 310 -9.02 7.84 -2.24
N ALA A 311 -9.27 6.85 -1.38
CA ALA A 311 -9.84 5.59 -1.82
C ALA A 311 -11.27 5.85 -2.33
N THR A 312 -11.51 5.51 -3.59
CA THR A 312 -12.85 5.55 -4.19
C THR A 312 -13.85 4.82 -3.28
N PRO A 313 -15.04 5.38 -3.03
CA PRO A 313 -16.07 4.70 -2.27
C PRO A 313 -16.49 3.42 -3.00
N GLY A 314 -16.10 2.27 -2.45
CA GLY A 314 -16.53 0.94 -2.90
C GLY A 314 -15.39 -0.04 -3.13
N THR A 315 -15.31 -1.09 -2.31
CA THR A 315 -15.15 -2.49 -2.79
C THR A 315 -15.23 -3.54 -1.68
N LEU A 316 -15.13 -3.21 -0.37
CA LEU A 316 -15.38 -4.19 0.70
C LEU A 316 -16.61 -3.87 1.57
N PRO A 317 -17.46 -4.88 1.86
CA PRO A 317 -18.58 -4.79 2.79
C PRO A 317 -18.17 -4.29 4.18
N SER A 318 -19.15 -3.86 4.98
CA SER A 318 -18.93 -3.52 6.39
C SER A 318 -18.55 -4.79 7.16
N PRO A 319 -17.79 -4.72 8.28
CA PRO A 319 -17.51 -5.90 9.10
C PRO A 319 -18.78 -6.58 9.65
N GLU A 320 -19.91 -5.88 9.63
CA GLU A 320 -21.25 -6.36 10.02
C GLU A 320 -21.84 -7.35 9.00
N ASP A 321 -21.38 -7.30 7.74
CA ASP A 321 -21.79 -8.21 6.67
C ASP A 321 -21.02 -9.55 6.75
N ASP A 322 -19.93 -9.60 7.52
CA ASP A 322 -19.01 -10.73 7.66
C ASP A 322 -19.46 -11.64 8.81
N LYS A 323 -20.44 -12.52 8.54
CA LYS A 323 -20.99 -13.51 9.49
C LYS A 323 -20.03 -14.70 9.77
N GLY A 324 -18.76 -14.58 9.41
CA GLY A 324 -17.75 -15.61 9.60
C GLY A 324 -17.34 -15.83 11.06
N LYS A 325 -16.96 -17.07 11.40
CA LYS A 325 -16.55 -17.54 12.74
C LYS A 325 -15.31 -16.84 13.34
N SER A 326 -14.69 -15.88 12.67
CA SER A 326 -13.59 -15.04 13.18
C SER A 326 -14.10 -13.89 14.08
N ALA A 327 -15.26 -14.08 14.73
CA ALA A 327 -15.94 -13.13 15.62
C ALA A 327 -15.30 -13.03 17.01
N GLU A 328 -14.27 -13.83 17.31
CA GLU A 328 -13.64 -13.87 18.63
C GLU A 328 -12.74 -12.66 18.93
N MET A 329 -12.38 -11.83 17.94
CA MET A 329 -11.54 -10.63 18.15
C MET A 329 -12.21 -9.34 17.66
N ASN A 330 -12.31 -8.33 18.54
CA ASN A 330 -12.92 -7.02 18.27
C ASN A 330 -11.97 -6.01 17.58
N VAL A 331 -10.82 -6.44 17.05
CA VAL A 331 -9.75 -5.57 16.54
C VAL A 331 -9.37 -5.94 15.11
N GLU A 332 -9.25 -4.93 14.24
CA GLU A 332 -8.76 -5.06 12.88
C GLU A 332 -7.22 -5.17 12.84
N VAL A 333 -6.64 -5.65 11.73
CA VAL A 333 -5.20 -6.00 11.60
C VAL A 333 -4.24 -4.84 11.86
N LEU A 334 -4.72 -3.60 11.80
CA LEU A 334 -3.93 -2.41 12.12
C LEU A 334 -4.38 -1.69 13.39
N GLY A 335 -5.00 -2.38 14.35
CA GLY A 335 -5.36 -1.82 15.66
C GLY A 335 -6.65 -0.97 15.69
N LEU A 336 -7.31 -0.80 14.54
CA LEU A 336 -8.61 -0.14 14.46
C LEU A 336 -9.68 -1.00 15.18
N PRO A 337 -10.49 -0.43 16.11
CA PRO A 337 -11.60 -1.15 16.71
C PRO A 337 -12.64 -1.54 15.65
N ARG A 338 -13.03 -2.82 15.60
CA ARG A 338 -13.94 -3.36 14.58
C ARG A 338 -15.29 -2.62 14.58
N GLN A 339 -15.79 -2.26 15.75
CA GLN A 339 -17.04 -1.50 15.94
C GLN A 339 -16.98 -0.08 15.33
N LEU A 340 -15.79 0.52 15.24
CA LEU A 340 -15.62 1.85 14.65
C LEU A 340 -15.41 1.82 13.13
N SER A 341 -15.15 0.65 12.54
CA SER A 341 -14.89 0.50 11.09
C SER A 341 -16.07 0.99 10.24
N GLY A 342 -17.30 0.60 10.58
CA GLY A 342 -18.52 1.08 9.90
C GLY A 342 -18.73 2.58 10.08
N VAL A 343 -18.53 3.08 11.30
CA VAL A 343 -18.67 4.50 11.62
C VAL A 343 -17.67 5.37 10.85
N LEU A 344 -16.39 4.98 10.82
CA LEU A 344 -15.36 5.71 10.07
C LEU A 344 -15.62 5.70 8.55
N LYS A 345 -16.13 4.59 8.00
CA LYS A 345 -16.60 4.54 6.60
C LYS A 345 -17.71 5.57 6.37
N HIS A 346 -18.67 5.64 7.28
CA HIS A 346 -19.78 6.60 7.18
C HIS A 346 -19.32 8.06 7.31
N ILE A 347 -18.40 8.38 8.23
CA ILE A 347 -17.78 9.72 8.36
C ILE A 347 -17.15 10.18 7.04
N ARG A 348 -16.50 9.27 6.31
CA ARG A 348 -15.92 9.56 5.00
C ARG A 348 -16.97 9.82 3.94
N ALA A 349 -18.04 9.03 3.92
CA ALA A 349 -19.17 9.26 3.03
C ALA A 349 -19.75 10.67 3.25
N LEU A 350 -19.94 11.05 4.52
CA LEU A 350 -20.40 12.40 4.89
C LEU A 350 -19.42 13.50 4.43
N ARG A 351 -18.12 13.26 4.50
CA ARG A 351 -17.11 14.22 4.00
C ARG A 351 -17.16 14.37 2.48
N LEU A 352 -17.37 13.27 1.74
CA LEU A 352 -17.57 13.33 0.28
C LEU A 352 -18.85 14.05 -0.08
N GLU A 353 -19.95 13.77 0.64
CA GLU A 353 -21.23 14.44 0.46
C GLU A 353 -21.12 15.95 0.71
N LYS A 354 -20.46 16.36 1.80
CA LYS A 354 -20.12 17.76 2.09
C LYS A 354 -19.40 18.42 0.92
N ASN A 355 -18.32 17.82 0.43
CA ASN A 355 -17.52 18.38 -0.67
C ASN A 355 -18.37 18.52 -1.94
N ALA A 356 -19.26 17.55 -2.21
CA ALA A 356 -20.20 17.62 -3.33
C ALA A 356 -21.21 18.77 -3.16
N LEU A 357 -21.75 18.97 -1.96
CA LEU A 357 -22.68 20.06 -1.67
C LEU A 357 -22.01 21.44 -1.84
N GLN A 358 -20.79 21.63 -1.34
CA GLN A 358 -20.03 22.87 -1.53
C GLN A 358 -19.84 23.23 -3.02
N ASN A 359 -19.58 22.23 -3.86
CA ASN A 359 -19.44 22.41 -5.30
C ASN A 359 -20.77 22.80 -5.99
N ILE A 360 -21.91 22.30 -5.50
CA ILE A 360 -23.24 22.58 -6.07
C ILE A 360 -23.78 23.94 -5.59
N GLU A 361 -23.51 24.31 -4.34
CA GLU A 361 -23.90 25.61 -3.74
C GLU A 361 -23.29 26.79 -4.48
N SER A 362 -22.09 26.61 -5.02
CA SER A 362 -21.43 27.56 -5.93
C SER A 362 -22.25 27.85 -7.21
N ASN A 363 -23.28 27.04 -7.51
CA ASN A 363 -23.98 27.01 -8.80
C ASN A 363 -25.53 27.06 -8.71
N SER A 364 -26.18 27.06 -7.53
CA SER A 364 -27.64 26.76 -7.39
C SER A 364 -28.40 27.58 -6.31
N GLY A 365 -29.75 27.57 -6.34
CA GLY A 365 -30.64 28.34 -5.43
C GLY A 365 -30.81 27.80 -3.99
N SER A 366 -31.29 28.70 -3.10
CA SER A 366 -31.27 28.64 -1.62
C SER A 366 -32.00 27.46 -0.94
N ASP A 367 -33.27 27.21 -1.25
CA ASP A 367 -34.14 26.41 -0.34
C ASP A 367 -33.86 24.90 -0.37
N ASN A 368 -33.57 24.34 -1.55
CA ASN A 368 -33.19 22.93 -1.67
C ASN A 368 -31.82 22.67 -1.05
N MET A 369 -30.91 23.65 -1.12
CA MET A 369 -29.57 23.56 -0.55
C MET A 369 -29.62 23.54 0.98
N GLN A 370 -30.47 24.37 1.60
CA GLN A 370 -30.70 24.33 3.05
C GLN A 370 -31.19 22.96 3.53
N ARG A 371 -32.10 22.30 2.79
CA ARG A 371 -32.59 20.96 3.14
C ARG A 371 -31.47 19.93 3.11
N LEU A 372 -30.63 19.94 2.08
CA LEU A 372 -29.50 19.02 1.95
C LEU A 372 -28.48 19.22 3.08
N TRP A 373 -28.10 20.47 3.37
CA TRP A 373 -27.23 20.79 4.50
C TRP A 373 -27.83 20.38 5.85
N SER A 374 -29.15 20.54 6.04
CA SER A 374 -29.83 20.09 7.25
C SER A 374 -29.81 18.56 7.40
N ALA A 375 -29.95 17.81 6.30
CA ALA A 375 -29.87 16.37 6.30
C ALA A 375 -28.45 15.87 6.63
N LEU A 376 -27.43 16.47 6.01
CA LEU A 376 -26.02 16.18 6.34
C LEU A 376 -25.74 16.41 7.83
N ARG A 377 -26.24 17.53 8.38
CA ARG A 377 -26.08 17.85 9.81
C ARG A 377 -26.79 16.84 10.71
N ALA A 378 -27.98 16.38 10.33
CA ALA A 378 -28.71 15.35 11.08
C ALA A 378 -27.93 14.02 11.12
N GLN A 379 -27.37 13.58 9.99
CA GLN A 379 -26.51 12.39 9.94
C GLN A 379 -25.25 12.55 10.80
N CYS A 380 -24.62 13.73 10.81
CA CYS A 380 -23.48 14.01 11.69
C CYS A 380 -23.85 13.85 13.18
N LEU A 381 -25.03 14.33 13.58
CA LEU A 381 -25.50 14.22 14.97
C LEU A 381 -25.74 12.76 15.38
N GLU A 382 -26.30 11.95 14.47
CA GLU A 382 -26.49 10.52 14.70
C GLU A 382 -25.14 9.81 14.95
N VAL A 383 -24.14 10.07 14.11
CA VAL A 383 -22.78 9.54 14.26
C VAL A 383 -22.15 9.98 15.59
N ILE A 384 -22.31 11.24 15.97
CA ILE A 384 -21.80 11.76 17.24
C ILE A 384 -22.41 10.99 18.42
N VAL A 385 -23.71 10.71 18.39
CA VAL A 385 -24.39 9.92 19.42
C VAL A 385 -23.85 8.50 19.46
N GLN A 386 -23.71 7.84 18.31
CA GLN A 386 -23.15 6.49 18.21
C GLN A 386 -21.73 6.42 18.81
N LEU A 387 -20.86 7.38 18.49
CA LEU A 387 -19.48 7.44 19.00
C LEU A 387 -19.41 7.70 20.51
N LYS A 388 -20.29 8.56 21.05
CA LYS A 388 -20.38 8.80 22.49
C LYS A 388 -20.82 7.56 23.25
N ASN A 389 -21.88 6.90 22.76
CA ASN A 389 -22.36 5.64 23.34
C ASN A 389 -21.28 4.55 23.31
N PHE A 390 -20.51 4.47 22.21
CA PHE A 390 -19.36 3.57 22.13
C PHE A 390 -18.31 3.89 23.20
N SER A 391 -17.91 5.16 23.34
CA SER A 391 -16.94 5.58 24.35
C SER A 391 -17.39 5.24 25.77
N GLU A 392 -18.67 5.45 26.09
CA GLU A 392 -19.27 5.10 27.38
C GLU A 392 -19.26 3.59 27.61
N SER A 393 -19.59 2.79 26.58
CA SER A 393 -19.54 1.32 26.67
C SER A 393 -18.13 0.80 27.00
N VAL A 394 -17.08 1.42 26.42
CA VAL A 394 -15.68 1.08 26.69
C VAL A 394 -15.28 1.45 28.11
N THR A 395 -15.85 2.53 28.68
CA THR A 395 -15.62 2.89 30.09
C THR A 395 -16.31 1.92 31.06
N ALA A 396 -17.53 1.49 30.73
CA ALA A 396 -18.32 0.58 31.56
C ALA A 396 -17.79 -0.87 31.54
N ALA A 397 -17.22 -1.31 30.42
CA ALA A 397 -16.76 -2.68 30.21
C ALA A 397 -15.45 -3.06 30.94
N SER A 398 -15.09 -2.36 32.02
CA SER A 398 -13.89 -2.68 32.83
C SER A 398 -13.93 -4.14 33.34
N THR A 399 -13.33 -5.05 32.57
CA THR A 399 -13.23 -6.50 32.84
C THR A 399 -11.75 -6.92 32.91
N PRO A 400 -11.42 -8.03 33.60
CA PRO A 400 -10.14 -8.28 34.30
C PRO A 400 -8.86 -8.33 33.43
N PRO A 401 -7.66 -8.30 34.04
CA PRO A 401 -6.35 -8.08 33.40
C PRO A 401 -5.84 -9.18 32.45
N THR A 402 -6.70 -10.08 31.99
CA THR A 402 -6.32 -11.16 31.06
C THR A 402 -6.39 -10.76 29.60
N SER A 403 -6.99 -9.60 29.25
CA SER A 403 -6.93 -9.07 27.89
C SER A 403 -5.78 -8.08 27.75
N HIS A 404 -4.86 -8.31 26.81
CA HIS A 404 -3.78 -7.40 26.40
C HIS A 404 -4.28 -6.07 25.76
N ARG A 405 -5.49 -5.63 26.11
CA ARG A 405 -6.25 -4.58 25.44
C ARG A 405 -6.30 -3.34 26.32
N SER A 406 -5.59 -2.29 25.93
CA SER A 406 -5.72 -0.99 26.58
C SER A 406 -7.08 -0.36 26.21
N PRO A 407 -8.00 -0.15 27.16
CA PRO A 407 -9.26 0.55 26.90
C PRO A 407 -9.04 2.00 26.44
N ASP A 408 -7.90 2.59 26.81
CA ASP A 408 -7.54 3.95 26.41
C ASP A 408 -7.24 4.05 24.92
N ARG A 409 -6.74 2.97 24.29
CA ARG A 409 -6.53 2.92 22.84
C ARG A 409 -7.85 3.05 22.09
N ASP A 410 -8.85 2.26 22.47
CA ASP A 410 -10.16 2.27 21.83
C ASP A 410 -10.87 3.63 22.02
N ARG A 411 -10.70 4.26 23.18
CA ARG A 411 -11.17 5.63 23.45
C ARG A 411 -10.48 6.67 22.56
N LEU A 412 -9.16 6.57 22.38
CA LEU A 412 -8.44 7.49 21.50
C LEU A 412 -8.96 7.43 20.05
N TYR A 413 -9.25 6.23 19.53
CA TYR A 413 -9.86 6.09 18.20
C TYR A 413 -11.27 6.70 18.14
N SER A 414 -12.09 6.56 19.20
CA SER A 414 -13.42 7.18 19.23
C SER A 414 -13.35 8.71 19.28
N TYR A 415 -12.42 9.27 20.05
CA TYR A 415 -12.19 10.72 20.08
C TYR A 415 -11.70 11.25 18.74
N VAL A 416 -10.78 10.54 18.07
CA VAL A 416 -10.34 10.93 16.73
C VAL A 416 -11.48 10.89 15.72
N ALA A 417 -12.35 9.88 15.77
CA ALA A 417 -13.55 9.83 14.92
C ALA A 417 -14.48 11.03 15.17
N LEU A 418 -14.70 11.41 16.43
CA LEU A 418 -15.47 12.61 16.79
C LEU A 418 -14.81 13.89 16.25
N LEU A 419 -13.49 14.04 16.42
CA LEU A 419 -12.74 15.19 15.91
C LEU A 419 -12.84 15.29 14.39
N GLN A 420 -12.86 14.16 13.67
CA GLN A 420 -13.06 14.13 12.21
C GLN A 420 -14.46 14.57 11.80
N VAL A 421 -15.50 14.23 12.57
CA VAL A 421 -16.85 14.76 12.31
C VAL A 421 -16.88 16.26 12.56
N TYR A 422 -16.40 16.71 13.72
CA TYR A 422 -16.44 18.11 14.11
C TYR A 422 -15.63 19.02 13.16
N SER A 423 -14.35 18.72 12.98
CA SER A 423 -13.47 19.56 12.14
C SER A 423 -13.62 19.24 10.66
N GLY A 424 -13.72 17.97 10.29
CA GLY A 424 -13.66 17.53 8.90
C GLY A 424 -14.99 17.63 8.15
N VAL A 425 -16.11 17.35 8.81
CA VAL A 425 -17.44 17.40 8.18
C VAL A 425 -18.16 18.70 8.55
N MET A 426 -18.24 19.04 9.84
CA MET A 426 -19.01 20.19 10.31
C MET A 426 -18.28 21.54 10.27
N ASP A 427 -17.00 21.58 9.86
CA ASP A 427 -16.15 22.79 9.83
C ASP A 427 -16.06 23.53 11.18
N LEU A 428 -16.22 22.81 12.29
CA LEU A 428 -16.08 23.38 13.63
C LEU A 428 -14.61 23.70 13.91
N THR A 429 -14.41 24.70 14.76
CA THR A 429 -13.08 25.18 15.17
C THR A 429 -12.84 24.90 16.65
N ILE A 430 -11.65 25.25 17.14
CA ILE A 430 -11.31 25.08 18.57
C ILE A 430 -12.12 25.99 19.51
N HIS A 431 -12.87 26.96 18.97
CA HIS A 431 -13.81 27.77 19.75
C HIS A 431 -15.09 27.01 20.10
N ASP A 432 -15.44 25.97 19.35
CA ASP A 432 -16.61 25.15 19.60
C ASP A 432 -16.36 24.23 20.81
N SER A 433 -17.27 24.29 21.79
CA SER A 433 -17.13 23.59 23.07
C SER A 433 -17.04 22.07 22.91
N GLY A 434 -17.74 21.50 21.93
CA GLY A 434 -17.72 20.07 21.62
C GLY A 434 -16.34 19.61 21.17
N LEU A 435 -15.80 20.24 20.13
CA LEU A 435 -14.48 19.91 19.59
C LEU A 435 -13.39 20.12 20.65
N ARG A 436 -13.41 21.27 21.33
CA ARG A 436 -12.42 21.63 22.35
C ARG A 436 -12.38 20.60 23.49
N THR A 437 -13.55 20.26 24.05
CA THR A 437 -13.64 19.26 25.14
C THR A 437 -13.16 17.88 24.70
N THR A 438 -13.53 17.45 23.48
CA THR A 438 -13.07 16.16 22.95
C THR A 438 -11.55 16.15 22.73
N LEU A 439 -10.99 17.25 22.21
CA LEU A 439 -9.54 17.37 22.01
C LEU A 439 -8.79 17.37 23.35
N GLU A 440 -9.22 18.17 24.32
CA GLU A 440 -8.61 18.22 25.66
C GLU A 440 -8.64 16.85 26.34
N THR A 441 -9.75 16.13 26.20
CA THR A 441 -9.90 14.76 26.74
C THR A 441 -8.97 13.79 26.03
N ALA A 442 -8.89 13.82 24.69
CA ALA A 442 -8.00 12.97 23.91
C ALA A 442 -6.53 13.19 24.27
N VAL A 443 -6.10 14.45 24.42
CA VAL A 443 -4.74 14.79 24.84
C VAL A 443 -4.47 14.37 26.28
N SER A 444 -5.44 14.52 27.18
CA SER A 444 -5.34 14.01 28.55
C SER A 444 -5.15 12.49 28.58
N THR A 445 -5.93 11.75 27.77
CA THR A 445 -5.77 10.30 27.60
C THR A 445 -4.40 9.95 27.02
N LEU A 446 -3.86 10.73 26.06
CA LEU A 446 -2.49 10.52 25.56
C LEU A 446 -1.42 10.74 26.63
N ARG A 447 -1.55 11.76 27.48
CA ARG A 447 -0.62 12.01 28.60
C ARG A 447 -0.64 10.86 29.61
N GLY A 448 -1.82 10.35 29.90
CA GLY A 448 -2.03 9.22 30.82
C GLY A 448 -1.77 7.85 30.20
N TYR A 449 -1.47 7.78 28.90
CA TYR A 449 -1.20 6.52 28.20
C TYR A 449 0.14 5.96 28.67
N SER A 450 0.08 5.19 29.76
CA SER A 450 1.24 4.51 30.35
C SER A 450 1.71 3.40 29.41
N PHE A 451 3.01 3.39 29.14
CA PHE A 451 3.69 2.25 28.55
C PHE A 451 3.98 1.35 29.76
N ASP A 452 3.13 0.34 29.98
CA ASP A 452 3.20 -0.57 31.12
C ASP A 452 4.66 -0.86 31.53
N GLU A 453 4.96 -0.89 32.83
CA GLU A 453 6.31 -1.02 33.44
C GLU A 453 7.07 -2.32 33.09
N GLY A 454 6.63 -3.08 32.08
CA GLY A 454 7.40 -4.16 31.43
C GLY A 454 7.41 -4.11 29.90
N SER A 455 6.60 -3.25 29.28
CA SER A 455 6.57 -3.01 27.83
C SER A 455 6.93 -1.54 27.58
N THR A 456 8.21 -1.27 27.39
CA THR A 456 8.75 0.05 27.02
C THR A 456 8.29 0.54 25.64
N ARG A 457 7.41 -0.19 24.93
CA ARG A 457 7.10 0.05 23.52
C ARG A 457 5.80 0.84 23.36
N CYS A 458 5.83 1.89 22.56
CA CYS A 458 4.62 2.57 22.07
C CYS A 458 3.78 1.62 21.21
N ASP A 459 2.47 1.81 21.13
CA ASP A 459 1.68 1.06 20.15
C ASP A 459 1.96 1.54 18.71
N PRO A 460 2.27 0.63 17.76
CA PRO A 460 2.67 0.98 16.39
C PRO A 460 1.53 1.51 15.53
N ASP A 461 0.27 1.30 15.94
CA ASP A 461 -0.93 1.71 15.23
C ASP A 461 -1.46 3.10 15.65
N LEU A 462 -0.83 3.77 16.62
CA LEU A 462 -1.23 5.11 17.07
C LEU A 462 -0.85 6.25 16.12
N VAL A 463 -0.14 5.99 15.02
CA VAL A 463 0.34 7.05 14.10
C VAL A 463 -0.84 7.89 13.58
N PHE A 464 -1.91 7.26 13.10
CA PHE A 464 -3.15 7.93 12.70
C PHE A 464 -3.78 8.78 13.81
N VAL A 465 -3.80 8.27 15.04
CA VAL A 465 -4.39 8.96 16.20
C VAL A 465 -3.57 10.21 16.53
N LEU A 466 -2.25 10.05 16.65
CA LEU A 466 -1.30 11.11 16.94
C LEU A 466 -1.31 12.18 15.86
N PHE A 467 -1.37 11.78 14.59
CA PHE A 467 -1.47 12.71 13.48
C PHE A 467 -2.77 13.55 13.55
N SER A 468 -3.91 12.89 13.74
CA SER A 468 -5.22 13.55 13.79
C SER A 468 -5.33 14.55 14.94
N ILE A 469 -4.82 14.18 16.13
CA ILE A 469 -4.75 15.07 17.29
C ILE A 469 -3.73 16.20 17.01
N GLY A 470 -2.57 15.85 16.44
CA GLY A 470 -1.50 16.75 16.06
C GLY A 470 -1.96 17.92 15.17
N CYS A 471 -2.87 17.67 14.25
CA CYS A 471 -3.44 18.70 13.38
C CYS A 471 -4.23 19.78 14.13
N LEU A 472 -4.73 19.47 15.33
CA LEU A 472 -5.64 20.34 16.09
C LEU A 472 -4.98 20.99 17.31
N VAL A 473 -3.91 20.41 17.86
CA VAL A 473 -3.22 20.93 19.05
C VAL A 473 -2.50 22.26 18.81
N ARG A 474 -2.41 23.07 19.87
CA ARG A 474 -1.85 24.44 19.84
C ARG A 474 -0.74 24.69 20.83
N SER A 475 -0.88 24.17 22.05
CA SER A 475 0.11 24.43 23.07
C SER A 475 1.45 23.80 22.68
N GLY A 476 2.56 24.46 23.02
CA GLY A 476 3.89 23.91 22.78
C GLY A 476 4.08 22.57 23.48
N GLU A 477 3.44 22.38 24.64
CA GLU A 477 3.46 21.13 25.40
C GLU A 477 2.76 19.98 24.65
N ASP A 478 1.54 20.20 24.15
CA ASP A 478 0.80 19.17 23.42
C ASP A 478 1.50 18.80 22.10
N ARG A 479 2.06 19.79 21.41
CA ARG A 479 2.87 19.58 20.20
C ARG A 479 4.11 18.74 20.49
N ALA A 480 4.80 19.03 21.60
CA ALA A 480 5.96 18.27 22.04
C ALA A 480 5.58 16.83 22.42
N LEU A 481 4.44 16.63 23.11
CA LEU A 481 3.91 15.31 23.43
C LEU A 481 3.69 14.48 22.15
N VAL A 482 2.90 14.99 21.20
CA VAL A 482 2.61 14.30 19.93
C VAL A 482 3.90 13.99 19.17
N SER A 483 4.81 14.97 19.07
CA SER A 483 6.09 14.79 18.37
C SER A 483 6.95 13.71 19.02
N SER A 484 7.05 13.70 20.35
CA SER A 484 7.84 12.72 21.09
C SER A 484 7.32 11.29 20.88
N MET A 485 6.00 11.10 20.84
CA MET A 485 5.38 9.80 20.60
C MET A 485 5.62 9.32 19.17
N LEU A 486 5.51 10.20 18.17
CA LEU A 486 5.81 9.87 16.76
C LEU A 486 7.29 9.51 16.55
N VAL A 487 8.21 10.23 17.18
CA VAL A 487 9.65 9.88 17.18
C VAL A 487 9.86 8.50 17.77
N ARG A 488 9.20 8.21 18.89
CA ARG A 488 9.34 6.92 19.55
C ARG A 488 8.78 5.77 18.71
N ILE A 489 7.61 5.95 18.07
CA ILE A 489 7.07 4.95 17.11
C ILE A 489 8.07 4.70 15.98
N THR A 490 8.68 5.76 15.44
CA THR A 490 9.70 5.62 14.38
C THR A 490 10.87 4.76 14.85
N LYS A 491 11.40 5.06 16.04
CA LYS A 491 12.59 4.41 16.59
C LYS A 491 12.34 2.96 17.02
N GLU A 492 11.20 2.69 17.64
CA GLU A 492 10.90 1.38 18.24
C GLU A 492 10.30 0.39 17.24
N HIS A 493 9.58 0.88 16.23
CA HIS A 493 8.86 0.04 15.25
C HIS A 493 9.31 0.23 13.81
N GLY A 494 10.34 1.03 13.55
CA GLY A 494 10.86 1.25 12.19
C GLY A 494 9.80 1.80 11.23
N LYS A 495 8.86 2.61 11.75
CA LYS A 495 7.75 3.21 10.98
C LYS A 495 8.14 4.60 10.51
N ALA A 496 8.83 4.70 9.36
CA ALA A 496 9.32 5.99 8.85
C ALA A 496 8.18 6.98 8.55
N ASN A 497 6.98 6.48 8.25
CA ASN A 497 5.76 7.27 8.13
C ASN A 497 5.39 8.06 9.39
N ALA A 498 5.74 7.58 10.59
CA ALA A 498 5.53 8.35 11.83
C ALA A 498 6.44 9.58 11.87
N ASN A 499 7.68 9.48 11.38
CA ASN A 499 8.56 10.63 11.26
C ASN A 499 8.11 11.60 10.16
N LEU A 500 7.59 11.08 9.05
CA LEU A 500 6.94 11.92 8.03
C LEU A 500 5.76 12.68 8.65
N ALA A 501 4.85 11.99 9.35
CA ALA A 501 3.73 12.62 10.06
C ALA A 501 4.21 13.78 10.96
N ARG A 502 5.29 13.57 11.74
CA ARG A 502 5.88 14.60 12.59
C ARG A 502 6.37 15.81 11.77
N LEU A 503 7.15 15.59 10.72
CA LEU A 503 7.68 16.67 9.88
C LEU A 503 6.57 17.51 9.23
N PHE A 504 5.47 16.86 8.84
CA PHE A 504 4.30 17.56 8.31
C PHE A 504 3.61 18.40 9.38
N LEU A 505 3.43 17.85 10.59
CA LEU A 505 2.84 18.58 11.68
C LEU A 505 3.68 19.81 12.06
N GLU A 506 5.01 19.69 12.07
CA GLU A 506 5.92 20.81 12.32
C GLU A 506 5.77 21.94 11.28
N GLU A 507 5.65 21.57 10.00
CA GLU A 507 5.38 22.53 8.92
C GLU A 507 3.98 23.17 9.08
N LEU A 508 2.96 22.36 9.36
CA LEU A 508 1.60 22.84 9.59
C LEU A 508 1.55 23.84 10.75
N TRP A 509 2.17 23.49 11.88
CA TRP A 509 2.26 24.35 13.06
C TRP A 509 2.97 25.66 12.73
N THR A 510 4.09 25.60 12.01
CA THR A 510 4.84 26.79 11.59
C THR A 510 3.99 27.71 10.71
N ARG A 511 3.28 27.17 9.71
CA ARG A 511 2.41 27.97 8.83
C ARG A 511 1.28 28.65 9.59
N VAL A 512 0.67 27.92 10.51
CA VAL A 512 -0.46 28.44 11.28
C VAL A 512 -0.01 29.53 12.24
N ASP A 513 1.13 29.32 12.91
CA ASP A 513 1.69 30.31 13.84
C ASP A 513 2.09 31.59 13.11
N LEU A 514 2.64 31.48 11.89
CA LEU A 514 3.00 32.64 11.06
C LEU A 514 1.78 33.43 10.56
N GLN A 515 0.68 32.74 10.24
CA GLN A 515 -0.54 33.36 9.73
C GLN A 515 -1.44 33.91 10.85
N ASN A 516 -1.19 33.52 12.10
CA ASN A 516 -2.05 33.81 13.25
C ASN A 516 -3.53 33.44 12.99
N GLN A 517 -3.74 32.30 12.31
CA GLN A 517 -5.07 31.80 11.93
C GLN A 517 -5.44 30.54 12.71
N LEU A 518 -6.73 30.20 12.73
CA LEU A 518 -7.19 28.90 13.23
C LEU A 518 -6.97 27.85 12.14
N VAL A 519 -6.42 26.67 12.47
CA VAL A 519 -6.41 25.54 11.52
C VAL A 519 -7.83 25.21 11.19
N LYS A 520 -8.13 25.32 9.90
CA LYS A 520 -9.27 24.70 9.28
C LYS A 520 -8.82 23.39 8.66
N GLN A 521 -9.75 22.47 8.49
CA GLN A 521 -9.48 21.24 7.76
C GLN A 521 -8.96 21.53 6.34
N SER A 522 -9.40 22.63 5.72
CA SER A 522 -8.91 23.11 4.43
C SER A 522 -7.41 23.36 4.39
N ASP A 523 -6.81 23.83 5.49
CA ASP A 523 -5.38 24.14 5.53
C ASP A 523 -4.55 22.85 5.53
N VAL A 524 -5.03 21.84 6.27
CA VAL A 524 -4.47 20.50 6.28
C VAL A 524 -4.59 19.87 4.90
N ASP A 525 -5.77 19.95 4.28
CA ASP A 525 -6.03 19.39 2.95
C ASP A 525 -5.20 20.07 1.85
N SER A 526 -5.04 21.39 1.94
CA SER A 526 -4.20 22.17 1.02
C SER A 526 -2.73 21.78 1.16
N LEU A 527 -2.21 21.66 2.38
CA LEU A 527 -0.83 21.25 2.61
C LEU A 527 -0.58 19.81 2.16
N MET A 528 -1.55 18.91 2.39
CA MET A 528 -1.51 17.54 1.89
C MET A 528 -1.41 17.52 0.36
N THR A 529 -2.22 18.33 -0.32
CA THR A 529 -2.21 18.42 -1.78
C THR A 529 -0.89 18.98 -2.31
N GLU A 530 -0.37 20.06 -1.70
CA GLU A 530 0.93 20.66 -2.06
C GLU A 530 2.08 19.65 -1.96
N LYS A 531 2.07 18.81 -0.91
CA LYS A 531 3.14 17.85 -0.67
C LYS A 531 2.97 16.56 -1.49
N ASP A 532 1.88 16.40 -2.25
CA ASP A 532 1.48 15.08 -2.80
C ASP A 532 1.51 14.01 -1.69
N TRP A 533 0.97 14.37 -0.53
CA TRP A 533 0.88 13.52 0.65
C TRP A 533 -0.52 12.95 0.78
N ASP A 534 -0.60 11.67 1.14
CA ASP A 534 -1.86 11.00 1.37
C ASP A 534 -2.03 10.64 2.83
N LEU A 535 -3.24 10.87 3.36
CA LEU A 535 -3.51 10.61 4.77
C LEU A 535 -3.60 9.10 5.13
N SER A 536 -3.43 8.22 4.16
CA SER A 536 -3.40 6.76 4.31
C SER A 536 -2.07 6.21 4.82
N LEU A 537 -1.03 7.04 4.86
CA LEU A 537 0.28 6.68 5.38
C LEU A 537 0.31 6.70 6.92
N TRP A 538 -0.81 6.94 7.60
CA TRP A 538 -0.88 7.05 9.07
C TRP A 538 -1.62 5.87 9.69
#